data_AF-A0A662RK06-F1
#
_entry.id   AF-A0A662RK06-F1
#
_cell.length_a   1.000
_cell.length_b   1.000
_cell.length_c   1.000
_cell.angle_alpha   90.00
_cell.angle_beta   90.00
_cell.angle_gamma   90.00
#
_symmetry.space_group_name_H-M   'P 1'
#
loop_
_entity.id
_entity.type
_entity.pdbx_description
1 polymer ?
#
loop_
_entity_poly.entity_id
_entity_poly.type
_entity_poly.pdbx_seq_one_letter_code
_entity_poly.pdbx_strand_id
1 'polypeptide(L)'
;MTAAAVETTNVTMRADEYIVLNNDIYIELLDVSEDMGWSAKVWFYGHFDPVGTKRTLYTGDIPTKYTSGTGLTIEVTLDSVFSNGASFVIESPTELHVTERGAGGGEEEDLDIDDDGVPDIWDLDNSTPAGYWTDSDGRGRMWGDMNGDGKLTSADALLLLQAVVGKIDIG
;
A
#
# COMPACT_ATOMS: atom_id res chain seq x y z
N MET A 1 3.34 28.02 -28.55
CA MET A 1 3.45 27.07 -27.43
C MET A 1 2.46 25.98 -27.73
N THR A 2 2.94 24.84 -28.23
CA THR A 2 2.09 23.69 -28.55
C THR A 2 1.70 23.09 -27.20
N ALA A 3 0.41 23.08 -26.87
CA ALA A 3 -0.07 22.31 -25.73
C ALA A 3 0.40 20.87 -25.94
N ALA A 4 1.05 20.26 -24.93
CA ALA A 4 1.36 18.85 -24.97
C ALA A 4 0.04 18.11 -25.27
N ALA A 5 0.07 17.19 -26.24
CA ALA A 5 -1.11 16.38 -26.51
C ALA A 5 -1.40 15.58 -25.23
N VAL A 6 -2.61 15.72 -24.71
CA VAL A 6 -3.10 14.91 -23.60
C VAL A 6 -3.71 13.67 -24.24
N GLU A 7 -3.21 12.51 -23.87
CA GLU A 7 -3.74 11.23 -24.29
C GLU A 7 -4.82 10.81 -23.29
N THR A 8 -5.98 10.44 -23.81
CA THR A 8 -7.14 10.06 -23.00
C THR A 8 -7.45 8.58 -23.18
N THR A 9 -7.52 7.84 -22.08
CA THR A 9 -7.90 6.43 -22.04
C THR A 9 -9.13 6.25 -21.17
N ASN A 10 -10.17 5.61 -21.71
CA ASN A 10 -11.38 5.27 -20.96
C ASN A 10 -11.29 3.82 -20.49
N VAL A 11 -11.52 3.59 -19.21
CA VAL A 11 -11.46 2.26 -18.60
C VAL A 11 -12.71 2.01 -17.80
N THR A 12 -13.32 0.84 -18.01
CA THR A 12 -14.39 0.35 -17.15
C THR A 12 -13.87 -0.82 -16.34
N MET A 13 -14.14 -0.80 -15.03
CA MET A 13 -13.68 -1.79 -14.06
C MET A 13 -14.86 -2.27 -13.22
N ARG A 14 -14.83 -3.54 -12.85
CA ARG A 14 -15.72 -4.09 -11.81
C ARG A 14 -15.14 -3.85 -10.43
N ALA A 15 -15.98 -3.90 -9.40
CA ALA A 15 -15.49 -4.03 -8.03
C ALA A 15 -14.57 -5.27 -7.95
N ASP A 16 -13.49 -5.13 -7.21
CA ASP A 16 -12.41 -6.12 -7.09
C ASP A 16 -11.80 -6.44 -8.46
N GLU A 17 -11.52 -5.42 -9.26
CA GLU A 17 -10.79 -5.54 -10.51
C GLU A 17 -9.63 -4.56 -10.52
N TYR A 18 -8.49 -4.97 -11.08
CA TYR A 18 -7.36 -4.08 -11.33
C TYR A 18 -6.99 -4.04 -12.80
N ILE A 19 -6.35 -2.94 -13.18
CA ILE A 19 -5.64 -2.77 -14.44
C ILE A 19 -4.22 -2.28 -14.18
N VAL A 20 -3.33 -2.57 -15.13
CA VAL A 20 -1.97 -2.02 -15.14
C VAL A 20 -1.80 -1.18 -16.39
N LEU A 21 -1.36 0.06 -16.21
CA LEU A 21 -1.04 0.99 -17.28
C LEU A 21 0.48 1.01 -17.48
N ASN A 22 0.90 0.77 -18.72
CA ASN A 22 2.30 0.79 -19.16
C ASN A 22 3.25 -0.06 -18.29
N ASN A 23 2.75 -1.15 -17.71
CA ASN A 23 3.50 -2.02 -16.80
C ASN A 23 4.10 -1.27 -15.59
N ASP A 24 3.44 -0.20 -15.15
CA ASP A 24 3.95 0.70 -14.12
C ASP A 24 2.86 1.07 -13.10
N ILE A 25 1.75 1.66 -13.55
CA ILE A 25 0.70 2.14 -12.65
C ILE A 25 -0.41 1.10 -12.55
N TYR A 26 -0.65 0.64 -11.33
CA TYR A 26 -1.77 -0.20 -10.98
C TYR A 26 -2.92 0.67 -10.51
N ILE A 27 -4.11 0.38 -11.02
CA ILE A 27 -5.36 0.99 -10.58
C ILE A 27 -6.29 -0.16 -10.24
N GLU A 28 -6.75 -0.20 -8.99
CA GLU A 28 -7.66 -1.22 -8.50
C GLU A 28 -8.93 -0.59 -7.95
N LEU A 29 -10.08 -1.10 -8.39
CA LEU A 29 -11.38 -0.67 -7.90
C LEU A 29 -11.76 -1.52 -6.70
N LEU A 30 -11.68 -0.94 -5.50
CA LEU A 30 -11.95 -1.64 -4.25
C LEU A 30 -13.43 -1.69 -3.90
N ASP A 31 -14.16 -0.61 -4.16
CA ASP A 31 -15.58 -0.51 -3.78
C ASP A 31 -16.30 0.57 -4.59
N VAL A 32 -17.62 0.46 -4.69
CA VAL A 32 -18.50 1.47 -5.32
C VAL A 32 -19.70 1.76 -4.44
N SER A 33 -20.10 3.03 -4.38
CA SER A 33 -21.25 3.45 -3.56
C SER A 33 -22.22 4.31 -4.36
N GLU A 34 -23.51 4.01 -4.24
CA GLU A 34 -24.64 4.75 -4.83
C GLU A 34 -25.39 5.62 -3.79
N ASP A 35 -25.04 5.54 -2.50
CA ASP A 35 -25.88 6.02 -1.39
C ASP A 35 -25.73 7.51 -1.06
N MET A 36 -24.55 8.12 -1.26
CA MET A 36 -24.27 9.54 -0.96
C MET A 36 -23.35 10.20 -2.00
N GLY A 37 -23.84 10.23 -3.25
CA GLY A 37 -23.04 10.65 -4.39
C GLY A 37 -22.30 9.45 -4.97
N TRP A 38 -22.50 9.22 -6.25
CA TRP A 38 -21.88 8.11 -6.97
C TRP A 38 -20.37 8.20 -6.82
N SER A 39 -19.80 7.22 -6.13
CA SER A 39 -18.39 7.21 -5.78
C SER A 39 -17.75 5.85 -5.98
N ALA A 40 -16.44 5.87 -6.19
CA ALA A 40 -15.61 4.69 -6.35
C ALA A 40 -14.39 4.82 -5.45
N LYS A 41 -14.14 3.81 -4.62
CA LYS A 41 -12.92 3.69 -3.84
C LYS A 41 -11.87 2.98 -4.69
N VAL A 42 -10.78 3.67 -4.97
CA VAL A 42 -9.73 3.24 -5.89
C VAL A 42 -8.38 3.21 -5.16
N TRP A 43 -7.59 2.18 -5.40
CA TRP A 43 -6.20 2.11 -4.97
C TRP A 43 -5.26 2.32 -6.15
N PHE A 44 -4.41 3.33 -6.04
CA PHE A 44 -3.35 3.61 -7.00
C PHE A 44 -2.03 3.14 -6.40
N TYR A 45 -1.32 2.24 -7.06
CA TYR A 45 0.00 1.80 -6.62
C TYR A 45 0.91 1.55 -7.82
N GLY A 46 2.19 1.38 -7.56
CA GLY A 46 3.18 1.11 -8.60
C GLY A 46 4.08 -0.04 -8.22
N HIS A 47 4.79 -0.61 -9.18
CA HIS A 47 5.74 -1.68 -8.89
C HIS A 47 6.82 -1.26 -7.86
N PHE A 48 7.27 0.00 -7.93
CA PHE A 48 8.22 0.58 -6.99
C PHE A 48 7.56 1.36 -5.83
N ASP A 49 6.23 1.36 -5.76
CA ASP A 49 5.43 2.02 -4.72
C ASP A 49 4.25 1.09 -4.34
N PRO A 50 4.54 -0.04 -3.66
CA PRO A 50 3.53 -1.04 -3.34
C PRO A 50 2.55 -0.58 -2.26
N VAL A 51 2.93 0.40 -1.43
CA VAL A 51 2.03 1.04 -0.46
C VAL A 51 0.92 1.80 -1.20
N GLY A 52 1.32 2.56 -2.22
CA GLY A 52 0.39 3.31 -3.06
C GLY A 52 -0.46 4.32 -2.30
N THR A 53 -1.65 4.60 -2.79
CA THR A 53 -2.59 5.55 -2.21
C THR A 53 -4.03 5.16 -2.52
N LYS A 54 -4.84 4.96 -1.48
CA LYS A 54 -6.29 4.75 -1.60
C LYS A 54 -7.01 6.10 -1.66
N ARG A 55 -7.95 6.27 -2.58
CA ARG A 55 -8.77 7.48 -2.76
C ARG A 55 -10.22 7.12 -3.02
N THR A 56 -11.12 7.97 -2.55
CA THR A 56 -12.53 7.93 -2.97
C THR A 56 -12.73 9.01 -4.03
N LEU A 57 -13.16 8.61 -5.22
CA LEU A 57 -13.49 9.51 -6.32
C LEU A 57 -15.00 9.68 -6.38
N TYR A 58 -15.46 10.90 -6.70
CA TYR A 58 -16.88 11.19 -6.89
C TYR A 58 -17.15 11.62 -8.33
N THR A 59 -18.32 11.26 -8.86
CA THR A 59 -18.72 11.70 -10.20
C THR A 59 -18.85 13.23 -10.22
N GLY A 60 -18.15 13.88 -11.16
CA GLY A 60 -18.15 15.34 -11.32
C GLY A 60 -17.11 16.10 -10.49
N ASP A 61 -16.26 15.40 -9.74
CA ASP A 61 -15.13 16.00 -9.02
C ASP A 61 -13.96 16.38 -9.95
N ILE A 62 -13.02 17.15 -9.39
CA ILE A 62 -11.74 17.40 -10.05
C ILE A 62 -10.96 16.09 -10.26
N PRO A 63 -10.22 15.96 -11.38
CA PRO A 63 -9.39 14.78 -11.63
C PRO A 63 -8.40 14.54 -10.49
N THR A 64 -8.29 13.28 -10.06
CA THR A 64 -7.30 12.86 -9.07
C THR A 64 -5.99 12.55 -9.76
N LYS A 65 -4.93 13.23 -9.33
CA LYS A 65 -3.59 13.05 -9.87
C LYS A 65 -2.84 11.95 -9.13
N TYR A 66 -2.21 11.05 -9.87
CA TYR A 66 -1.26 10.07 -9.35
C TYR A 66 0.06 10.15 -10.12
N THR A 67 1.17 9.85 -9.46
CA THR A 67 2.50 9.78 -10.09
C THR A 67 3.24 8.56 -9.57
N SER A 68 3.63 7.68 -10.48
CA SER A 68 4.35 6.46 -10.13
C SER A 68 5.79 6.74 -9.71
N GLY A 69 6.44 5.74 -9.13
CA GLY A 69 7.87 5.78 -8.81
C GLY A 69 8.79 5.99 -10.02
N THR A 70 8.32 5.70 -11.25
CA THR A 70 9.09 5.99 -12.48
C THR A 70 8.93 7.43 -12.97
N GLY A 71 8.00 8.20 -12.38
CA GLY A 71 7.67 9.56 -12.76
C GLY A 71 6.56 9.69 -13.80
N LEU A 72 5.89 8.59 -14.19
CA LEU A 72 4.70 8.66 -15.02
C LEU A 72 3.55 9.26 -14.22
N THR A 73 2.94 10.32 -14.75
CA THR A 73 1.81 11.00 -14.13
C THR A 73 0.52 10.72 -14.90
N ILE A 74 -0.55 10.44 -14.17
CA ILE A 74 -1.91 10.32 -14.69
C ILE A 74 -2.88 11.18 -13.90
N GLU A 75 -3.95 11.60 -14.56
CA GLU A 75 -5.11 12.25 -13.96
C GLU A 75 -6.35 11.38 -14.19
N VAL A 76 -7.03 11.01 -13.12
CA VAL A 76 -8.12 10.03 -13.14
C VAL A 76 -9.41 10.70 -12.69
N THR A 77 -10.42 10.62 -13.55
CA THR A 77 -11.75 11.17 -13.30
C THR A 77 -12.76 10.03 -13.28
N LEU A 78 -13.62 10.02 -12.27
CA LEU A 78 -14.76 9.10 -12.23
C LEU A 78 -15.86 9.61 -13.16
N ASP A 79 -16.12 8.88 -14.24
CA ASP A 79 -17.14 9.21 -15.23
C ASP A 79 -18.53 8.73 -14.79
N SER A 80 -18.64 7.44 -14.45
CA SER A 80 -19.89 6.81 -14.09
C SER A 80 -19.71 5.66 -13.11
N VAL A 81 -20.70 5.45 -12.25
CA VAL A 81 -20.78 4.30 -11.32
C VAL A 81 -22.01 3.48 -11.66
N PHE A 82 -21.92 2.17 -11.49
CA PHE A 82 -23.01 1.22 -11.65
C PHE A 82 -22.90 0.12 -10.59
N SER A 83 -23.93 -0.72 -10.50
CA SER A 83 -24.17 -1.63 -9.38
C SER A 83 -23.01 -2.55 -8.95
N ASN A 84 -22.02 -2.78 -9.81
CA ASN A 84 -20.85 -3.60 -9.50
C ASN A 84 -19.55 -3.08 -10.13
N GLY A 85 -19.46 -1.77 -10.40
CA GLY A 85 -18.25 -1.21 -11.00
C GLY A 85 -18.35 0.26 -11.35
N ALA A 86 -17.30 0.76 -11.99
CA ALA A 86 -17.17 2.15 -12.37
C ALA A 86 -16.42 2.31 -13.69
N SER A 87 -16.69 3.43 -14.37
CA SER A 87 -15.93 3.89 -15.54
C SER A 87 -15.11 5.11 -15.18
N PHE A 88 -13.88 5.15 -15.67
CA PHE A 88 -12.91 6.19 -15.43
C PHE A 88 -12.41 6.77 -16.75
N VAL A 89 -12.21 8.08 -16.77
CA VAL A 89 -11.42 8.78 -17.80
C VAL A 89 -10.04 9.02 -17.22
N ILE A 90 -9.01 8.55 -17.92
CA ILE A 90 -7.62 8.65 -17.50
C ILE A 90 -6.86 9.47 -18.53
N GLU A 91 -6.24 10.55 -18.08
CA GLU A 91 -5.47 11.46 -18.91
C GLU A 91 -3.99 11.41 -18.56
N SER A 92 -3.12 11.46 -19.58
CA SER A 92 -1.66 11.45 -19.40
C SER A 92 -0.96 12.22 -20.51
N PRO A 93 0.23 12.80 -20.24
CA PRO A 93 1.07 13.40 -21.28
C PRO A 93 1.72 12.37 -22.23
N THR A 94 1.60 11.08 -21.95
CA THR A 94 2.11 9.99 -22.78
C THR A 94 1.01 9.00 -23.09
N GLU A 95 1.11 8.32 -24.23
CA GLU A 95 0.16 7.26 -24.59
C GLU A 95 0.12 6.17 -23.52
N LEU A 96 -1.11 5.81 -23.11
CA LEU A 96 -1.37 4.80 -22.10
C LEU A 96 -1.86 3.52 -22.76
N HIS A 97 -1.27 2.39 -22.36
CA HIS A 97 -1.71 1.07 -22.74
C HIS A 97 -2.07 0.28 -21.49
N VAL A 98 -3.26 -0.33 -21.49
CA VAL A 98 -3.60 -1.35 -20.50
C VAL A 98 -2.77 -2.59 -20.83
N THR A 99 -1.73 -2.84 -20.05
CA THR A 99 -0.80 -3.96 -20.25
C THR A 99 -1.29 -5.23 -19.57
N GLU A 100 -2.08 -5.09 -18.51
CA GLU A 100 -2.64 -6.20 -17.75
C GLU A 100 -3.98 -5.82 -17.13
N ARG A 101 -4.85 -6.83 -16.94
CA ARG A 101 -6.15 -6.72 -16.29
C ARG A 101 -6.44 -8.03 -15.57
N GLY A 102 -6.88 -7.96 -14.33
CA GLY A 102 -7.14 -9.15 -13.51
C GLY A 102 -8.16 -8.89 -12.41
N ALA A 103 -8.62 -9.97 -11.78
CA ALA A 103 -9.40 -9.86 -10.55
C ALA A 103 -8.51 -9.23 -9.48
N GLY A 104 -8.98 -8.12 -8.93
CA GLY A 104 -8.44 -7.50 -7.73
C GLY A 104 -8.55 -8.45 -6.55
N GLY A 105 -7.54 -8.39 -5.70
CA GLY A 105 -7.55 -9.07 -4.42
C GLY A 105 -8.29 -8.19 -3.45
N GLY A 106 -9.63 -8.15 -3.56
CA GLY A 106 -10.53 -7.52 -2.61
C GLY A 106 -10.59 -8.27 -1.29
N GLU A 107 -9.45 -8.59 -0.72
CA GLU A 107 -9.27 -9.07 0.64
C GLU A 107 -8.01 -8.37 1.11
N GLU A 108 -8.12 -7.56 2.17
CA GLU A 108 -6.97 -7.40 3.06
C GLU A 108 -6.67 -8.83 3.54
N GLU A 109 -5.91 -9.61 2.76
CA GLU A 109 -4.94 -10.46 3.40
C GLU A 109 -4.06 -9.47 4.12
N ASP A 110 -4.43 -9.21 5.37
CA ASP A 110 -3.61 -9.29 6.56
C ASP A 110 -2.31 -10.09 6.31
N LEU A 111 -1.52 -9.64 5.34
CA LEU A 111 -0.23 -10.19 4.97
C LEU A 111 0.70 -9.64 6.01
N ASP A 112 0.89 -10.46 7.03
CA ASP A 112 2.03 -10.43 7.92
C ASP A 112 3.31 -10.61 7.07
N ILE A 113 3.82 -9.50 6.55
CA ILE A 113 4.94 -9.45 5.61
C ILE A 113 6.26 -9.70 6.36
N ASP A 114 6.32 -9.34 7.65
CA ASP A 114 7.50 -9.56 8.49
C ASP A 114 7.45 -10.87 9.33
N ASP A 115 6.40 -11.68 9.16
CA ASP A 115 6.17 -13.02 9.74
C ASP A 115 6.14 -13.00 11.29
N ASP A 116 5.60 -11.93 11.88
CA ASP A 116 5.49 -11.70 13.32
C ASP A 116 4.14 -12.14 13.93
N GLY A 117 3.18 -12.50 13.08
CA GLY A 117 1.86 -13.01 13.39
C GLY A 117 0.77 -11.94 13.54
N VAL A 118 1.08 -10.66 13.33
CA VAL A 118 0.15 -9.54 13.52
C VAL A 118 0.19 -8.58 12.33
N PRO A 119 -0.89 -8.51 11.54
CA PRO A 119 -1.03 -7.53 10.47
C PRO A 119 -1.09 -6.10 11.03
N ASP A 120 -0.08 -5.29 10.76
CA ASP A 120 -0.01 -3.89 11.21
C ASP A 120 0.71 -2.93 10.25
N ILE A 121 0.93 -1.69 10.68
CA ILE A 121 1.54 -0.64 9.85
C ILE A 121 3.03 -0.90 9.52
N TRP A 122 3.66 -1.86 10.17
CA TRP A 122 5.08 -2.22 10.04
C TRP A 122 5.30 -3.35 9.04
N ASP A 123 4.25 -4.05 8.59
CA ASP A 123 4.26 -4.89 7.38
C ASP A 123 4.71 -4.14 6.12
N LEU A 124 4.58 -2.81 6.14
CA LEU A 124 4.99 -1.92 5.06
C LEU A 124 6.40 -1.32 5.28
N ASP A 125 7.02 -1.55 6.45
CA ASP A 125 8.35 -1.06 6.80
C ASP A 125 9.37 -2.21 6.83
N ASN A 126 10.11 -2.36 5.73
CA ASN A 126 11.21 -3.33 5.57
C ASN A 126 12.46 -3.04 6.46
N SER A 127 12.28 -2.30 7.56
CA SER A 127 13.31 -1.95 8.55
C SER A 127 13.38 -2.91 9.74
N THR A 128 12.40 -3.79 9.94
CA THR A 128 12.39 -4.76 11.03
C THR A 128 13.29 -5.95 10.68
N PRO A 129 14.45 -6.14 11.33
CA PRO A 129 15.31 -7.29 11.06
C PRO A 129 14.62 -8.56 11.56
N ALA A 130 14.70 -9.66 10.80
CA ALA A 130 14.18 -10.96 11.19
C ALA A 130 14.54 -11.32 12.65
N GLY A 131 13.53 -11.59 13.50
CA GLY A 131 13.70 -12.00 14.91
C GLY A 131 13.22 -11.01 15.99
N TYR A 132 12.49 -9.96 15.62
CA TYR A 132 11.76 -9.10 16.57
C TYR A 132 10.37 -9.68 16.86
N TRP A 133 9.88 -9.51 18.11
CA TRP A 133 8.48 -9.73 18.47
C TRP A 133 7.85 -8.36 18.73
N THR A 134 6.69 -8.10 18.12
CA THR A 134 5.93 -6.85 18.26
C THR A 134 4.73 -7.07 19.18
N ASP A 135 4.43 -6.13 20.08
CA ASP A 135 3.18 -6.16 20.84
C ASP A 135 2.01 -5.59 20.00
N SER A 136 0.77 -5.76 20.47
CA SER A 136 -0.43 -5.23 19.78
C SER A 136 -0.46 -3.70 19.63
N ASP A 137 0.50 -2.99 20.23
CA ASP A 137 0.68 -1.54 20.12
C ASP A 137 1.84 -1.17 19.15
N GLY A 138 2.41 -2.14 18.42
CA GLY A 138 3.49 -1.91 17.45
C GLY A 138 4.86 -1.71 18.10
N ARG A 139 5.11 -2.20 19.32
CA ARG A 139 6.43 -2.09 19.97
C ARG A 139 7.24 -3.36 19.78
N GLY A 140 8.17 -3.32 18.83
CA GLY A 140 9.14 -4.39 18.61
C GLY A 140 10.20 -4.49 19.72
N ARG A 141 10.39 -5.69 20.30
CA ARG A 141 11.55 -6.00 21.17
C ARG A 141 12.35 -7.17 20.58
N MET A 142 13.65 -6.97 20.36
CA MET A 142 14.56 -8.03 19.91
C MET A 142 14.73 -9.06 21.04
N TRP A 143 14.44 -10.33 20.77
CA TRP A 143 14.70 -11.39 21.73
C TRP A 143 16.19 -11.50 22.00
N GLY A 144 16.58 -11.29 23.25
CA GLY A 144 17.97 -11.35 23.67
C GLY A 144 18.69 -10.00 23.69
N ASP A 145 18.06 -8.89 23.30
CA ASP A 145 18.55 -7.54 23.63
C ASP A 145 18.14 -7.19 25.06
N MET A 146 19.03 -7.52 26.00
CA MET A 146 18.76 -7.41 27.43
C MET A 146 19.10 -6.03 27.96
N ASN A 147 19.92 -5.27 27.24
CA ASN A 147 20.29 -3.91 27.59
C ASN A 147 19.41 -2.84 26.89
N GLY A 148 18.62 -3.22 25.88
CA GLY A 148 17.72 -2.34 25.12
C GLY A 148 18.45 -1.40 24.15
N ASP A 149 19.65 -1.75 23.70
CA ASP A 149 20.46 -0.91 22.80
C ASP A 149 20.22 -1.17 21.31
N GLY A 150 19.32 -2.10 20.99
CA GLY A 150 18.93 -2.49 19.65
C GLY A 150 19.94 -3.41 18.95
N LYS A 151 20.89 -4.03 19.67
CA LYS A 151 21.91 -4.92 19.10
C LYS A 151 22.06 -6.21 19.92
N LEU A 152 22.07 -7.36 19.24
CA LEU A 152 22.39 -8.63 19.90
C LEU A 152 23.91 -8.80 20.03
N THR A 153 24.45 -8.58 21.23
CA THR A 153 25.89 -8.65 21.49
C THR A 153 26.22 -9.54 22.69
N SER A 154 27.52 -9.76 22.93
CA SER A 154 27.97 -10.45 24.14
C SER A 154 27.65 -9.68 25.43
N ALA A 155 27.30 -8.39 25.35
CA ALA A 155 26.86 -7.60 26.50
C ALA A 155 25.49 -8.09 27.02
N ASP A 156 24.61 -8.52 26.13
CA ASP A 156 23.29 -9.02 26.50
C ASP A 156 23.36 -10.40 27.13
N ALA A 157 24.20 -11.28 26.58
CA ALA A 157 24.52 -12.56 27.19
C ALA A 157 25.13 -12.39 28.59
N LEU A 158 25.92 -11.34 28.79
CA LEU A 158 26.49 -11.01 30.10
C LEU A 158 25.42 -10.56 31.10
N LEU A 159 24.44 -9.75 30.67
CA LEU A 159 23.30 -9.35 31.52
C LEU A 159 22.47 -10.56 31.95
N LEU A 160 22.12 -11.44 31.01
CA LEU A 160 21.45 -12.72 31.31
C LEU A 160 22.23 -13.54 32.34
N LEU A 161 23.54 -13.71 32.14
CA LEU A 161 24.37 -14.46 33.06
C LEU A 161 24.40 -13.81 34.46
N GLN A 162 24.52 -12.49 34.53
CA GLN A 162 24.51 -11.74 35.78
C GLN A 162 23.18 -11.90 36.53
N ALA A 163 22.06 -11.98 35.82
CA ALA A 163 20.77 -12.22 36.43
C ALA A 163 20.61 -13.66 36.92
N VAL A 164 21.01 -14.64 36.12
CA VAL A 164 20.98 -16.07 36.51
C VAL A 164 21.84 -16.32 37.74
N VAL A 165 22.97 -15.63 37.88
CA VAL A 165 23.84 -15.75 39.08
C VAL A 165 23.41 -14.83 40.24
N GLY A 166 22.28 -14.13 40.13
CA GLY A 166 21.70 -13.29 41.18
C GLY A 166 22.48 -12.00 41.49
N LYS A 167 23.28 -11.50 40.53
CA LYS A 167 23.99 -10.23 40.66
C LYS A 167 23.12 -9.02 40.32
N ILE A 168 22.15 -9.19 39.45
CA ILE A 168 21.20 -8.16 39.02
C ILE A 168 19.79 -8.75 38.91
N ASP A 169 18.77 -7.92 39.06
CA ASP A 169 17.40 -8.25 38.67
C ASP A 169 17.12 -7.68 37.28
N ILE A 170 16.53 -8.49 36.40
CA ILE A 170 15.96 -8.06 35.13
C ILE A 170 14.45 -8.18 35.29
N GLY A 171 13.78 -7.03 35.40
CA GLY A 171 12.33 -6.93 35.62
C GLY A 171 11.50 -7.10 34.36
#